data_AF-A0A973CG42-F1
#
_entry.id   AF-A0A973CG42-F1
#
_cell.length_a   1.000
_cell.length_b   1.000
_cell.length_c   1.000
_cell.angle_alpha   90.00
_cell.angle_beta   90.00
_cell.angle_gamma   90.00
#
_symmetry.space_group_name_H-M   'P 1'
#
loop_
_entity.id
_entity.type
_entity.pdbx_description
1 polymer ?
#
loop_
_entity_poly.entity_id
_entity_poly.type
_entity_poly.pdbx_seq_one_letter_code
_entity_poly.pdbx_strand_id
1 'polypeptide(L)'
;MTDKISPKVTFVTITEDYQGQRIDNFLRTKLKGVPKSMIYRIIRKGEVRVNKGRIKPEYKLQPEDIVRIPPVRVSETEAISPSANLDSVRALESQIIFEDEYLIVIN
;
A
#
# COMPACT_ATOMS: atom_id res chain seq x y z
N MET A 1 -34.09 0.76 2.22
CA MET A 1 -33.18 -0.12 2.99
C MET A 1 -31.95 -0.33 2.13
N THR A 2 -30.87 0.41 2.39
CA THR A 2 -29.64 0.32 1.60
C THR A 2 -28.60 -0.35 2.48
N ASP A 3 -28.40 -1.65 2.30
CA ASP A 3 -27.39 -2.42 3.02
C ASP A 3 -26.00 -1.84 2.70
N LYS A 4 -25.43 -1.09 3.66
CA LYS A 4 -24.02 -0.70 3.63
C LYS A 4 -23.20 -1.97 3.81
N ILE A 5 -22.72 -2.55 2.71
CA ILE A 5 -21.73 -3.64 2.74
C ILE A 5 -20.47 -3.09 3.43
N SER A 6 -20.34 -3.38 4.72
CA SER A 6 -19.14 -3.12 5.51
C SER A 6 -17.98 -3.87 4.88
N PRO A 7 -16.85 -3.21 4.60
CA PRO A 7 -15.79 -3.87 3.88
C PRO A 7 -15.12 -4.84 4.89
N LYS A 8 -15.15 -6.14 4.58
CA LYS A 8 -14.75 -7.21 5.50
C LYS A 8 -13.30 -7.63 5.23
N VAL A 9 -12.57 -7.96 6.30
CA VAL A 9 -11.25 -8.60 6.20
C VAL A 9 -11.39 -9.93 5.48
N THR A 10 -10.49 -10.20 4.53
CA THR A 10 -10.48 -11.45 3.76
C THR A 10 -9.22 -12.25 4.08
N PHE A 11 -9.36 -13.58 4.14
CA PHE A 11 -8.25 -14.51 4.22
C PHE A 11 -8.15 -15.28 2.91
N VAL A 12 -6.96 -15.33 2.34
CA VAL A 12 -6.71 -16.01 1.06
C VAL A 12 -5.63 -17.06 1.28
N THR A 13 -5.96 -18.31 0.95
CA THR A 13 -5.00 -19.41 0.90
C THR A 13 -4.26 -19.36 -0.44
N ILE A 14 -2.94 -19.44 -0.40
CA ILE A 14 -2.08 -19.42 -1.57
C ILE A 14 -2.00 -20.81 -2.20
N THR A 15 -2.27 -20.89 -3.49
CA THR A 15 -2.12 -22.10 -4.31
C THR A 15 -0.73 -22.16 -4.96
N GLU A 16 -0.38 -23.31 -5.55
CA GLU A 16 0.91 -23.53 -6.23
C GLU A 16 1.19 -22.50 -7.34
N ASP A 17 0.16 -22.01 -8.04
CA ASP A 17 0.28 -21.00 -9.09
C ASP A 17 0.96 -19.69 -8.64
N TYR A 18 0.89 -19.41 -7.34
CA TYR A 18 1.44 -18.19 -6.74
C TYR A 18 2.77 -18.45 -6.01
N GLN A 19 3.29 -19.68 -6.04
CA GLN A 19 4.54 -20.03 -5.37
C GLN A 19 5.69 -19.14 -5.85
N GLY A 20 6.46 -18.62 -4.90
CA GLY A 20 7.61 -17.77 -5.19
C GLY A 20 7.26 -16.35 -5.63
N GLN A 21 5.98 -16.04 -5.86
CA GLN A 21 5.53 -14.69 -6.17
C GLN A 21 5.72 -13.78 -4.95
N ARG A 22 6.23 -12.56 -5.18
CA ARG A 22 6.29 -11.54 -4.11
C ARG A 22 4.88 -11.12 -3.69
N ILE A 23 4.69 -10.93 -2.39
CA ILE A 23 3.39 -10.52 -1.81
C ILE A 23 2.89 -9.18 -2.37
N ASP A 24 3.79 -8.23 -2.67
CA ASP A 24 3.41 -6.95 -3.27
C ASP A 24 2.82 -7.11 -4.70
N ASN A 25 3.37 -8.03 -5.49
CA ASN A 25 2.87 -8.41 -6.80
C ASN A 25 1.52 -9.13 -6.70
N PHE A 26 1.40 -10.08 -5.77
CA PHE A 26 0.15 -10.77 -5.50
C PHE A 26 -0.97 -9.78 -5.13
N LEU A 27 -0.70 -8.86 -4.21
CA LEU A 27 -1.67 -7.86 -3.78
C LEU A 27 -2.03 -6.88 -4.90
N ARG A 28 -1.08 -6.50 -5.76
CA ARG A 28 -1.38 -5.65 -6.92
C ARG A 28 -2.36 -6.30 -7.89
N THR A 29 -2.24 -7.60 -8.11
CA THR A 29 -3.17 -8.35 -8.95
C THR A 29 -4.53 -8.53 -8.26
N LYS A 30 -4.54 -8.78 -6.95
CA LYS A 30 -5.77 -9.00 -6.17
C LYS A 30 -6.55 -7.72 -5.91
N LEU A 31 -5.86 -6.61 -5.64
CA LEU A 31 -6.39 -5.30 -5.30
C LEU A 31 -6.31 -4.36 -6.52
N LYS A 32 -7.02 -4.70 -7.59
CA LYS A 32 -7.05 -3.89 -8.81
C LYS A 32 -7.49 -2.46 -8.50
N GLY A 33 -6.80 -1.48 -9.06
CA GLY A 33 -7.05 -0.05 -8.84
C GLY A 33 -6.39 0.55 -7.60
N VAL A 34 -5.87 -0.25 -6.65
CA VAL A 34 -5.16 0.30 -5.48
C VAL A 34 -3.79 0.84 -5.91
N PRO A 35 -3.45 2.10 -5.58
CA PRO A 35 -2.13 2.66 -5.87
C PRO A 35 -1.00 1.87 -5.18
N LYS A 36 0.16 1.77 -5.85
CA LYS A 36 1.34 1.07 -5.31
C LYS A 36 1.72 1.60 -3.92
N SER A 37 1.76 2.91 -3.72
CA SER A 37 2.09 3.53 -2.42
C SER A 37 1.15 3.06 -1.30
N MET A 38 -0.14 2.88 -1.59
CA MET A 38 -1.12 2.38 -0.63
C MET A 38 -0.87 0.90 -0.29
N ILE A 39 -0.55 0.06 -1.27
CA ILE A 39 -0.16 -1.35 -1.04
C ILE A 39 1.05 -1.42 -0.10
N TYR A 40 2.09 -0.61 -0.37
CA TYR A 40 3.27 -0.58 0.51
C TYR A 40 2.93 -0.04 1.91
N ARG A 41 2.03 0.95 2.01
CA ARG A 41 1.56 1.48 3.30
C ARG A 41 0.87 0.42 4.14
N ILE A 42 -0.08 -0.35 3.59
CA ILE A 42 -0.81 -1.38 4.35
C ILE A 42 0.08 -2.56 4.74
N ILE A 43 1.08 -2.90 3.92
CA ILE A 43 2.11 -3.90 4.28
C ILE A 43 2.97 -3.35 5.44
N ARG A 44 3.52 -2.13 5.29
CA ARG A 44 4.38 -1.52 6.31
C ARG A 44 3.64 -1.31 7.63
N LYS A 45 2.36 -0.95 7.63
CA LYS A 45 1.55 -0.84 8.86
C LYS A 45 1.20 -2.20 9.49
N GLY A 46 1.49 -3.32 8.82
CA GLY A 46 1.18 -4.67 9.30
C GLY A 46 -0.31 -5.00 9.23
N GLU A 47 -1.06 -4.30 8.37
CA GLU A 47 -2.47 -4.59 8.09
C GLU A 47 -2.58 -5.84 7.22
N VAL A 48 -1.64 -6.03 6.28
CA VAL A 48 -1.46 -7.32 5.58
C VAL A 48 -0.56 -8.22 6.41
N ARG A 49 -1.00 -9.48 6.58
CA ARG A 49 -0.27 -10.50 7.33
C ARG A 49 -0.26 -11.82 6.60
N VAL A 50 0.81 -12.59 6.75
CA VAL A 50 0.91 -13.97 6.28
C VAL A 50 1.07 -14.86 7.50
N ASN A 51 0.24 -15.88 7.65
CA ASN A 51 0.28 -16.81 8.78
C ASN A 51 0.28 -16.07 10.15
N LYS A 52 -0.52 -15.01 10.25
CA LYS A 52 -0.63 -14.08 11.41
C LYS A 52 0.62 -13.21 11.67
N GLY A 53 1.72 -13.43 10.95
CA GLY A 53 2.96 -12.65 11.03
C GLY A 53 2.97 -11.38 10.15
N ARG A 54 3.73 -10.37 10.57
CA ARG A 54 4.03 -9.19 9.76
C ARG A 54 5.11 -9.55 8.74
N ILE A 55 4.92 -9.14 7.49
CA ILE A 55 5.85 -9.45 6.40
C ILE A 55 6.43 -8.18 5.75
N LYS A 56 7.55 -8.36 5.05
CA LYS A 56 8.12 -7.34 4.16
C LYS A 56 7.50 -7.47 2.75
N PRO A 57 7.45 -6.39 1.94
CA PRO A 57 6.96 -6.44 0.56
C PRO A 57 7.66 -7.48 -0.33
N GLU A 58 8.91 -7.82 -0.04
CA GLU A 58 9.73 -8.80 -0.76
C GLU A 58 9.38 -10.26 -0.43
N TYR A 59 8.51 -10.49 0.55
CA TYR A 59 8.14 -11.83 0.99
C TYR A 59 7.62 -12.66 -0.19
N LYS A 60 8.24 -13.84 -0.40
CA LYS A 60 7.86 -14.79 -1.44
C LYS A 60 6.84 -15.77 -0.87
N LEU A 61 5.65 -15.77 -1.45
CA LEU A 61 4.55 -16.64 -1.08
C LEU A 61 4.92 -18.12 -1.24
N GLN A 62 4.46 -18.93 -0.30
CA GLN A 62 4.52 -20.39 -0.35
C GLN A 62 3.10 -20.96 -0.48
N PRO A 63 2.93 -22.13 -1.10
CA PRO A 63 1.66 -22.85 -1.06
C PRO A 63 1.19 -23.03 0.39
N GLU A 64 -0.13 -23.00 0.60
CA GLU A 64 -0.80 -23.08 1.91
C GLU A 64 -0.60 -21.86 2.84
N ASP A 65 0.12 -20.82 2.40
CA ASP A 65 0.15 -19.56 3.13
C ASP A 65 -1.25 -18.97 3.27
N ILE A 66 -1.58 -18.50 4.48
CA ILE A 66 -2.84 -17.79 4.76
C ILE A 66 -2.56 -16.30 4.82
N VAL A 67 -2.97 -15.58 3.77
CA VAL A 67 -2.81 -14.13 3.65
C VAL A 67 -4.05 -13.41 4.17
N ARG A 68 -3.89 -12.62 5.22
CA ARG A 68 -4.91 -11.67 5.71
C ARG A 68 -4.81 -10.37 4.93
N ILE A 69 -5.89 -9.98 4.27
CA ILE A 69 -6.00 -8.75 3.49
C ILE A 69 -7.03 -7.83 4.16
N PRO A 70 -6.66 -6.58 4.50
CA PRO A 70 -7.62 -5.63 5.07
C PRO A 70 -8.66 -5.23 4.03
N PRO A 71 -9.83 -4.74 4.46
CA PRO A 71 -10.78 -4.11 3.56
C PRO A 71 -10.17 -2.86 2.91
N VAL A 72 -9.90 -2.91 1.61
CA VAL A 72 -9.44 -1.75 0.85
C VAL A 72 -10.55 -1.38 -0.14
N ARG A 73 -11.10 -0.18 0.00
CA ARG A 73 -11.98 0.40 -1.02
C ARG A 73 -11.12 1.25 -1.95
N VAL A 74 -11.28 1.05 -3.24
CA VAL A 74 -10.80 2.00 -4.24
C VAL A 74 -12.04 2.77 -4.67
N SER A 75 -12.09 4.07 -4.44
CA SER A 75 -13.02 4.92 -5.17
C SER A 75 -12.68 4.77 -6.65
N GLU A 76 -13.69 4.59 -7.51
CA GLU A 76 -13.49 4.69 -8.95
C GLU A 76 -12.92 6.08 -9.23
N THR A 77 -11.64 6.09 -9.59
CA THR A 77 -10.90 7.22 -10.18
C THR A 77 -11.20 8.58 -9.54
N GLU A 78 -10.65 8.82 -8.36
CA GLU A 78 -10.01 10.12 -8.22
C GLU A 78 -8.67 9.98 -8.93
N ALA A 79 -8.53 10.67 -10.07
CA ALA A 79 -7.23 10.94 -10.66
C ALA A 79 -6.25 11.27 -9.53
N ILE A 80 -5.01 10.80 -9.63
CA ILE A 80 -3.97 11.19 -8.68
C ILE A 80 -3.80 12.69 -8.87
N SER A 81 -4.59 13.46 -8.14
CA SER A 81 -4.35 14.87 -7.94
C SER A 81 -3.01 14.90 -7.21
N PRO A 82 -2.00 15.63 -7.72
CA PRO A 82 -0.83 15.92 -6.90
C PRO A 82 -1.35 16.40 -5.54
N SER A 83 -0.81 15.82 -4.45
CA SER A 83 -1.37 15.99 -3.11
C SER A 83 -1.79 17.43 -2.90
N ALA A 84 -3.09 17.67 -2.68
CA ALA A 84 -3.68 18.98 -2.48
C ALA A 84 -3.26 19.63 -1.14
N ASN A 85 -2.05 19.32 -0.67
CA ASN A 85 -1.45 19.92 0.49
C ASN A 85 -0.34 20.87 0.02
N LEU A 86 -0.75 21.83 -0.82
CA LEU A 86 0.10 22.95 -1.24
C LEU A 86 0.70 23.65 -0.02
N ASP A 87 -0.02 23.67 1.11
CA ASP A 87 0.46 24.23 2.37
C ASP A 87 1.64 23.44 2.95
N SER A 88 1.64 22.11 2.85
CA SER A 88 2.79 21.28 3.26
C SER A 88 3.98 21.44 2.32
N VAL A 89 3.75 21.63 1.02
CA VAL A 89 4.83 21.91 0.06
C VAL A 89 5.43 23.29 0.31
N ARG A 90 4.60 24.32 0.52
CA ARG A 90 5.04 25.68 0.89
C ARG A 90 5.77 25.71 2.23
N ALA A 91 5.30 24.93 3.21
CA ALA A 91 5.98 24.79 4.49
C ALA A 91 7.37 24.17 4.31
N LEU A 92 7.50 23.16 3.44
CA LEU A 92 8.79 22.53 3.14
C LEU A 92 9.75 23.50 2.42
N GLU A 93 9.26 24.27 1.45
CA GLU A 93 10.04 25.32 0.79
C GLU A 93 10.57 26.34 1.80
N SER A 94 9.75 26.75 2.78
CA SER A 94 10.16 27.68 3.83
C SER A 94 11.21 27.13 4.80
N GLN A 95 11.48 25.83 4.77
CA GLN A 95 12.49 25.17 5.58
C GLN A 95 13.81 24.93 4.83
N ILE A 96 13.90 25.25 3.55
CA ILE A 96 15.16 25.14 2.79
C ILE A 96 16.13 26.21 3.31
N ILE A 97 17.21 25.75 3.95
CA ILE A 97 18.30 26.60 4.45
C ILE A 97 19.31 26.88 3.34
N PHE A 98 19.52 25.91 2.45
CA PHE A 98 20.50 26.00 1.36
C PHE A 98 20.08 25.09 0.20
N GLU A 99 20.29 25.57 -1.03
CA GLU A 99 20.04 24.82 -2.27
C GLU A 99 21.11 25.18 -3.31
N ASP A 100 21.72 24.17 -3.91
CA ASP A 100 22.60 24.29 -5.06
C ASP A 100 22.25 23.25 -6.14
N GLU A 101 23.03 23.20 -7.23
CA GLU A 101 22.81 22.28 -8.36
C GLU A 101 22.91 20.78 -7.95
N TYR A 102 23.52 20.48 -6.81
CA TYR A 102 23.86 19.13 -6.37
C TYR A 102 23.16 18.69 -5.08
N LEU A 103 22.71 19.61 -4.22
CA LEU A 103 22.06 19.28 -2.94
C LEU A 103 21.11 20.36 -2.42
N ILE A 104 20.22 19.93 -1.51
CA ILE A 104 19.29 20.78 -0.75
C ILE A 104 19.44 20.45 0.75
N VAL A 105 19.52 21.47 1.59
CA VAL A 105 19.56 21.40 3.06
C VAL A 105 18.26 21.98 3.61
N ILE A 106 17.61 21.23 4.50
CA ILE A 106 16.31 21.57 5.10
C ILE A 106 16.45 21.60 6.64
N ASN A 107 15.77 22.53 7.31
CA ASN A 107 15.73 22.69 8.78
C ASN A 107 14.78 21.69 9.47
#